data_AF-A0A960GJK3-F1
#
_entry.id   AF-A0A960GJK3-F1
#
_cell.length_a   1.000
_cell.length_b   1.000
_cell.length_c   1.000
_cell.angle_alpha   90.00
_cell.angle_beta   90.00
_cell.angle_gamma   90.00
#
_symmetry.space_group_name_H-M   'P 1'
#
loop_
_entity.id
_entity.type
_entity.pdbx_description
1 polymer ?
#
loop_
_entity_poly.entity_id
_entity_poly.type
_entity_poly.pdbx_seq_one_letter_code
_entity_poly.pdbx_strand_id
1 'polypeptide(L)'
;MPIATPEVYAEMLARAKQHAFAFPAINCTSSETVNAAIKGFADAGSDGIIQFSTGGAEFASGLGVKDMVTGAVALAEFAHVIAQRYPITVALHTDHCPKDKLDTYVRPLLAISAERVRAGADPLFQSHMWDGSAVPIKENLTIAAELLERAVAAKIILEVEIGVVGGEEDGVEAEINDKLYTSPEDFEATVDALGAGENGKYLLAATFGNVHGVYKPGNVVLKPEVLAEGQRVAAAKLGLPEGSKPFDFVF
;
A
#
# COMPACT_ATOMS: atom_id res chain seq x y z
N MET A 1 1.57 22.79 0.89
CA MET A 1 0.57 21.81 1.31
C MET A 1 1.36 20.69 1.97
N PRO A 2 1.02 20.31 3.21
CA PRO A 2 1.82 19.38 3.98
C PRO A 2 1.67 17.95 3.46
N ILE A 3 2.29 17.01 4.17
CA ILE A 3 1.89 15.60 4.12
C ILE A 3 0.36 15.48 4.23
N ALA A 4 -0.21 14.54 3.48
CA ALA A 4 -1.63 14.30 3.45
C ALA A 4 -2.14 13.96 4.86
N THR A 5 -3.05 14.76 5.40
CA THR A 5 -3.86 14.30 6.54
C THR A 5 -4.66 13.05 6.15
N PRO A 6 -5.09 12.21 7.09
CA PRO A 6 -5.92 11.03 6.78
C PRO A 6 -7.14 11.36 5.93
N GLU A 7 -7.81 12.48 6.21
CA GLU A 7 -9.00 12.93 5.48
C GLU A 7 -8.66 13.33 4.05
N VAL A 8 -7.56 14.07 3.86
CA VAL A 8 -7.09 14.46 2.51
C VAL A 8 -6.65 13.24 1.71
N TYR A 9 -5.97 12.27 2.33
CA TYR A 9 -5.57 11.06 1.62
C TYR A 9 -6.77 10.20 1.19
N ALA A 10 -7.79 10.09 2.05
CA ALA A 10 -9.02 9.42 1.69
C ALA A 10 -9.74 10.11 0.51
N GLU A 11 -9.75 11.46 0.48
CA GLU A 11 -10.29 12.26 -0.61
C GLU A 11 -9.49 12.09 -1.91
N MET A 12 -8.15 12.11 -1.83
CA MET A 12 -7.27 11.85 -2.97
C MET A 12 -7.69 10.54 -3.67
N LEU A 13 -7.75 9.44 -2.92
CA LEU A 13 -8.12 8.13 -3.44
C LEU A 13 -9.55 8.09 -4.00
N ALA A 14 -10.50 8.73 -3.31
CA ALA A 14 -11.89 8.82 -3.79
C ALA A 14 -11.98 9.58 -5.11
N ARG A 15 -11.26 10.69 -5.24
CA ARG A 15 -11.18 11.50 -6.47
C ARG A 15 -10.55 10.69 -7.61
N ALA A 16 -9.47 9.97 -7.35
CA ALA A 16 -8.82 9.08 -8.30
C ALA A 16 -9.80 8.03 -8.84
N LYS A 17 -10.55 7.36 -7.95
CA LYS A 17 -11.57 6.38 -8.32
C LYS A 17 -12.73 6.98 -9.12
N GLN A 18 -13.24 8.13 -8.69
CA GLN A 18 -14.37 8.81 -9.33
C GLN A 18 -14.02 9.26 -10.76
N HIS A 19 -12.79 9.73 -10.97
CA HIS A 19 -12.33 10.28 -12.25
C HIS A 19 -11.45 9.32 -13.05
N ALA A 20 -11.34 8.06 -12.63
CA ALA A 20 -10.60 7.00 -13.31
C ALA A 20 -9.13 7.34 -13.63
N PHE A 21 -8.41 7.86 -12.63
CA PHE A 21 -6.94 8.02 -12.67
C PHE A 21 -6.31 7.33 -11.44
N ALA A 22 -4.98 7.26 -11.42
CA ALA A 22 -4.20 6.70 -10.30
C ALA A 22 -3.08 7.66 -9.89
N PHE A 23 -2.58 7.52 -8.67
CA PHE A 23 -1.40 8.25 -8.20
C PHE A 23 -0.15 7.38 -8.32
N PRO A 24 1.01 7.97 -8.66
CA PRO A 24 2.27 7.25 -8.55
C PRO A 24 2.64 7.03 -7.08
N ALA A 25 3.05 5.81 -6.74
CA ALA A 25 3.69 5.48 -5.48
C ALA A 25 5.17 5.14 -5.74
N ILE A 26 6.07 6.00 -5.25
CA ILE A 26 7.48 5.98 -5.62
C ILE A 26 8.32 5.47 -4.45
N ASN A 27 8.97 4.32 -4.63
CA ASN A 27 9.97 3.82 -3.69
C ASN A 27 11.12 4.82 -3.54
N CYS A 28 11.39 5.20 -2.29
CA CYS A 28 12.51 6.06 -1.93
C CYS A 28 13.40 5.39 -0.89
N THR A 29 14.69 5.76 -0.89
CA THR A 29 15.71 5.14 -0.03
C THR A 29 16.61 6.18 0.65
N SER A 30 16.44 7.46 0.33
CA SER A 30 17.32 8.52 0.80
C SER A 30 16.65 9.89 0.75
N SER A 31 17.33 10.90 1.29
CA SER A 31 16.90 12.29 1.19
C SER A 31 16.76 12.77 -0.27
N GLU A 32 17.65 12.32 -1.15
CA GLU A 32 17.70 12.68 -2.57
C GLU A 32 16.53 12.08 -3.35
N THR A 33 16.21 10.81 -3.11
CA THR A 33 15.08 10.14 -3.78
C THR A 33 13.74 10.68 -3.29
N VAL A 34 13.59 10.97 -1.99
CA VAL A 34 12.42 11.70 -1.46
C VAL A 34 12.28 13.07 -2.13
N ASN A 35 13.36 13.86 -2.20
CA ASN A 35 13.33 15.15 -2.87
C ASN A 35 12.96 15.03 -4.36
N ALA A 36 13.50 14.04 -5.06
CA ALA A 36 13.22 13.81 -6.47
C ALA A 36 11.75 13.45 -6.71
N ALA A 37 11.17 12.57 -5.89
CA ALA A 37 9.75 12.20 -5.99
C ALA A 37 8.84 13.42 -5.75
N ILE A 38 9.03 14.14 -4.65
CA ILE A 38 8.22 15.34 -4.32
C ILE A 38 8.32 16.40 -5.42
N LYS A 39 9.52 16.65 -5.93
CA LYS A 39 9.73 17.60 -7.02
C LYS A 39 9.05 17.14 -8.31
N GLY A 40 9.13 15.86 -8.64
CA GLY A 40 8.46 15.28 -9.82
C GLY A 40 6.94 15.42 -9.75
N PHE A 41 6.34 15.13 -8.60
CA PHE A 41 4.92 15.35 -8.35
C PHE A 41 4.55 16.82 -8.52
N ALA A 42 5.33 17.74 -7.94
CA ALA A 42 5.08 19.17 -8.00
C ALA A 42 5.16 19.73 -9.43
N ASP A 43 6.13 19.28 -10.23
CA ASP A 43 6.28 19.66 -11.63
C ASP A 43 5.12 19.16 -12.50
N ALA A 44 4.58 17.98 -12.17
CA ALA A 44 3.39 17.44 -12.81
C ALA A 44 2.10 18.12 -12.34
N GLY A 45 2.16 18.98 -11.30
CA GLY A 45 0.97 19.52 -10.64
C GLY A 45 0.07 18.43 -10.04
N SER A 46 0.68 17.31 -9.61
CA SER A 46 -0.02 16.12 -9.11
C SER A 46 0.29 15.92 -7.62
N ASP A 47 -0.69 15.39 -6.89
CA ASP A 47 -0.42 14.73 -5.62
C ASP A 47 0.30 13.39 -5.88
N GLY A 48 0.89 12.79 -4.86
CA GLY A 48 1.59 11.51 -5.01
C GLY A 48 1.84 10.78 -3.70
N ILE A 49 2.36 9.57 -3.82
CA ILE A 49 2.69 8.70 -2.69
C ILE A 49 4.20 8.42 -2.71
N ILE A 50 4.84 8.49 -1.54
CA ILE A 50 6.21 8.01 -1.33
C ILE A 50 6.14 6.77 -0.47
N GLN A 51 6.82 5.70 -0.90
CA GLN A 51 6.84 4.45 -0.15
C GLN A 51 8.25 3.99 0.21
N PHE A 52 8.36 3.27 1.32
CA PHE A 52 9.60 2.68 1.78
C PHE A 52 9.42 1.16 1.89
N SER A 53 10.19 0.40 1.11
CA SER A 53 10.26 -1.06 1.27
C SER A 53 11.04 -1.43 2.52
N THR A 54 10.99 -2.71 2.90
CA THR A 54 11.78 -3.21 4.03
C THR A 54 13.29 -2.99 3.80
N GLY A 55 13.78 -3.29 2.61
CA GLY A 55 15.18 -3.03 2.22
C GLY A 55 15.51 -1.55 2.16
N GLY A 56 14.60 -0.72 1.64
CA GLY A 56 14.79 0.74 1.58
C GLY A 56 14.87 1.40 2.95
N ALA A 57 14.02 0.96 3.88
CA ALA A 57 14.03 1.42 5.27
C ALA A 57 15.28 0.93 6.02
N GLU A 58 15.68 -0.33 5.88
CA GLU A 58 16.94 -0.83 6.45
C GLU A 58 18.14 -0.03 5.92
N PHE A 59 18.21 0.19 4.60
CA PHE A 59 19.26 1.00 3.97
C PHE A 59 19.32 2.41 4.57
N ALA A 60 18.18 3.07 4.73
CA ALA A 60 18.09 4.43 5.25
C ALA A 60 18.55 4.56 6.70
N SER A 61 18.42 3.50 7.51
CA SER A 61 18.97 3.48 8.87
C SER A 61 20.51 3.45 8.90
N GLY A 62 21.15 3.11 7.78
CA GLY A 62 22.59 3.04 7.60
C GLY A 62 23.19 1.70 8.03
N LEU A 63 24.36 1.40 7.46
CA LEU A 63 25.02 0.08 7.60
C LEU A 63 25.39 -0.32 9.04
N GLY A 64 25.47 0.66 9.95
CA GLY A 64 25.77 0.43 11.37
C GLY A 64 24.53 0.22 12.25
N VAL A 65 23.33 0.52 11.75
CA VAL A 65 22.06 0.36 12.49
C VAL A 65 21.25 -0.79 11.91
N LYS A 66 20.96 -0.78 10.61
CA LYS A 66 20.18 -1.81 9.90
C LYS A 66 18.85 -2.16 10.58
N ASP A 67 18.07 -1.13 10.90
CA ASP A 67 16.77 -1.25 11.54
C ASP A 67 15.69 -0.57 10.71
N MET A 68 14.71 -1.35 10.26
CA MET A 68 13.67 -0.87 9.34
C MET A 68 12.83 0.27 9.94
N VAL A 69 12.44 0.15 11.22
CA VAL A 69 11.65 1.19 11.90
C VAL A 69 12.43 2.49 11.97
N THR A 70 13.70 2.43 12.39
CA THR A 70 14.57 3.60 12.50
C THR A 70 14.70 4.33 11.17
N GLY A 71 14.99 3.61 10.09
CA GLY A 71 15.17 4.23 8.78
C GLY A 71 13.87 4.79 8.20
N ALA A 72 12.76 4.07 8.33
CA ALA A 72 11.45 4.55 7.88
C ALA A 72 10.99 5.80 8.65
N VAL A 73 11.17 5.82 9.98
CA VAL A 73 10.86 7.02 10.79
C VAL A 73 11.75 8.19 10.38
N ALA A 74 13.05 7.98 10.19
CA ALA A 74 13.97 9.04 9.80
C ALA A 74 13.61 9.66 8.44
N LEU A 75 13.30 8.83 7.44
CA LEU A 75 12.88 9.33 6.12
C LEU A 75 11.48 9.95 6.13
N ALA A 76 10.55 9.41 6.93
CA ALA A 76 9.22 10.00 7.08
C ALA A 76 9.32 11.40 7.68
N GLU A 77 10.06 11.59 8.77
CA GLU A 77 10.23 12.90 9.40
C GLU A 77 10.95 13.88 8.45
N PHE A 78 11.94 13.42 7.68
CA PHE A 78 12.54 14.22 6.61
C PHE A 78 11.48 14.66 5.57
N ALA A 79 10.66 13.73 5.09
CA ALA A 79 9.60 14.02 4.13
C ALA A 79 8.55 14.99 4.70
N HIS A 80 8.17 14.87 5.97
CA HIS A 80 7.27 15.80 6.67
C HIS A 80 7.79 17.23 6.63
N VAL A 81 9.09 17.45 6.80
CA VAL A 81 9.71 18.79 6.71
C VAL A 81 9.70 19.30 5.27
N ILE A 82 10.09 18.46 4.30
CA ILE A 82 10.24 18.89 2.90
C ILE A 82 8.88 19.15 2.24
N ALA A 83 7.89 18.28 2.43
CA ALA A 83 6.59 18.38 1.78
C ALA A 83 5.88 19.71 2.07
N GLN A 84 6.06 20.27 3.27
CA GLN A 84 5.51 21.60 3.64
C GLN A 84 5.92 22.73 2.69
N ARG A 85 7.02 22.56 1.95
CA ARG A 85 7.57 23.56 1.02
C ARG A 85 7.01 23.46 -0.40
N TYR A 86 6.16 22.48 -0.68
CA TYR A 86 5.56 22.25 -2.01
C TYR A 86 4.05 22.49 -2.00
N PRO A 87 3.43 22.93 -3.12
CA PRO A 87 2.00 23.23 -3.18
C PRO A 87 1.10 21.99 -3.39
N ILE A 88 1.68 20.79 -3.45
CA ILE A 88 1.00 19.51 -3.64
C ILE A 88 0.83 18.76 -2.32
N THR A 89 0.00 17.72 -2.32
CA THR A 89 -0.11 16.79 -1.19
C THR A 89 0.69 15.51 -1.45
N VAL A 90 1.37 15.04 -0.41
CA VAL A 90 2.17 13.81 -0.44
C VAL A 90 1.72 12.87 0.67
N ALA A 91 1.36 11.63 0.34
CA ALA A 91 1.12 10.60 1.33
C ALA A 91 2.37 9.73 1.50
N LEU A 92 2.67 9.37 2.75
CA LEU A 92 3.70 8.39 3.11
C LEU A 92 3.11 7.01 3.29
N HIS A 93 3.76 6.02 2.70
CA HIS A 93 3.40 4.61 2.68
C HIS A 93 4.59 3.71 3.05
N THR A 94 4.33 2.48 3.48
CA THR A 94 5.35 1.42 3.53
C THR A 94 4.93 0.27 2.64
N ASP A 95 5.88 -0.18 1.83
CA ASP A 95 5.70 -1.25 0.85
C ASP A 95 5.64 -2.65 1.50
N HIS A 96 5.64 -3.70 0.67
CA HIS A 96 5.61 -5.12 1.00
C HIS A 96 6.23 -5.47 2.37
N CYS A 97 5.37 -5.86 3.31
CA CYS A 97 5.78 -6.34 4.63
C CYS A 97 5.27 -7.77 4.84
N PRO A 98 6.14 -8.79 4.66
CA PRO A 98 5.77 -10.18 4.84
C PRO A 98 5.60 -10.54 6.32
N LYS A 99 5.00 -11.71 6.57
CA LYS A 99 4.61 -12.17 7.91
C LYS A 99 5.72 -12.08 8.95
N ASP A 100 6.93 -12.47 8.57
CA ASP A 100 8.11 -12.55 9.44
C ASP A 100 8.72 -11.18 9.76
N LYS A 101 8.35 -10.12 9.03
CA LYS A 101 8.79 -8.74 9.25
C LYS A 101 7.73 -7.86 9.94
N LEU A 102 6.50 -8.33 10.13
CA LEU A 102 5.41 -7.56 10.74
C LEU A 102 5.80 -6.96 12.09
N ASP A 103 6.39 -7.77 12.98
CA ASP A 103 6.75 -7.38 14.35
C ASP A 103 7.95 -6.43 14.41
N THR A 104 8.71 -6.29 13.32
CA THR A 104 9.88 -5.42 13.21
C THR A 104 9.71 -4.30 12.19
N TYR A 105 8.51 -4.12 11.63
CA TYR A 105 8.22 -3.04 10.69
C TYR A 105 6.81 -2.44 10.87
N VAL A 106 5.78 -3.04 10.27
CA VAL A 106 4.42 -2.45 10.23
C VAL A 106 3.79 -2.33 11.61
N ARG A 107 3.88 -3.36 12.48
CA ARG A 107 3.27 -3.28 13.83
C ARG A 107 3.90 -2.20 14.72
N PRO A 108 5.24 -2.07 14.79
CA PRO A 108 5.87 -0.93 15.46
C PRO A 108 5.47 0.44 14.87
N LEU A 109 5.42 0.58 13.54
CA LEU A 109 5.06 1.85 12.89
C LEU A 109 3.58 2.24 13.14
N LEU A 110 2.67 1.26 13.15
CA LEU A 110 1.29 1.44 13.58
C LEU A 110 1.22 1.90 15.05
N ALA A 111 2.03 1.33 15.93
CA ALA A 111 2.07 1.72 17.34
C ALA A 111 2.54 3.18 17.52
N ILE A 112 3.58 3.60 16.79
CA ILE A 112 4.06 4.99 16.77
C ILE A 112 2.94 5.95 16.32
N SER A 113 2.26 5.61 15.23
CA SER A 113 1.16 6.42 14.71
C SER A 113 -0.04 6.47 15.66
N ALA A 114 -0.38 5.35 16.32
CA ALA A 114 -1.41 5.32 17.34
C ALA A 114 -1.07 6.21 18.55
N GLU A 115 0.20 6.28 18.96
CA GLU A 115 0.67 7.21 19.99
C GLU A 115 0.49 8.67 19.57
N ARG A 116 0.86 9.02 18.33
CA ARG A 116 0.66 10.36 17.78
C ARG A 116 -0.81 10.76 17.75
N VAL A 117 -1.69 9.85 17.29
CA VAL A 117 -3.13 10.07 17.25
C VAL A 117 -3.72 10.26 18.65
N ARG A 118 -3.31 9.45 19.64
CA ARG A 118 -3.72 9.64 21.05
C ARG A 118 -3.25 10.98 21.62
N ALA A 119 -2.12 11.51 21.17
CA ALA A 119 -1.60 12.82 21.54
C ALA A 119 -2.26 13.98 20.76
N GLY A 120 -3.21 13.71 19.87
CA GLY A 120 -3.92 14.73 19.08
C GLY A 120 -3.19 15.17 17.80
N ALA A 121 -2.17 14.44 17.37
CA ALA A 121 -1.48 14.63 16.09
C ALA A 121 -1.97 13.65 15.03
N ASP A 122 -1.64 13.91 13.77
CA ASP A 122 -1.85 12.95 12.68
C ASP A 122 -0.81 11.81 12.72
N PRO A 123 -1.13 10.64 12.13
CA PRO A 123 -0.20 9.53 12.07
C PRO A 123 1.08 9.89 11.32
N LEU A 124 2.15 9.11 11.53
CA LEU A 124 3.42 9.36 10.84
C LEU A 124 3.33 8.97 9.36
N PHE A 125 2.68 7.84 9.10
CA PHE A 125 2.36 7.31 7.77
C PHE A 125 0.85 7.36 7.54
N GLN A 126 0.42 7.39 6.28
CA GLN A 126 -0.99 7.44 5.91
C GLN A 126 -1.52 6.08 5.45
N SER A 127 -0.62 5.21 4.97
CA SER A 127 -0.93 3.81 4.70
C SER A 127 0.25 2.88 5.01
N HIS A 128 -0.04 1.59 5.24
CA HIS A 128 0.95 0.52 5.35
C HIS A 128 0.49 -0.69 4.57
N MET A 129 1.41 -1.39 3.89
CA MET A 129 1.14 -2.64 3.20
C MET A 129 1.37 -3.85 4.10
N TRP A 130 0.38 -4.73 4.13
CA TRP A 130 0.49 -6.10 4.59
C TRP A 130 0.55 -7.01 3.36
N ASP A 131 1.71 -7.62 3.15
CA ASP A 131 1.89 -8.63 2.10
C ASP A 131 1.79 -10.03 2.70
N GLY A 132 0.59 -10.59 2.59
CA GLY A 132 0.29 -11.97 2.98
C GLY A 132 0.27 -12.95 1.82
N SER A 133 0.75 -12.58 0.63
CA SER A 133 0.70 -13.40 -0.59
C SER A 133 1.37 -14.78 -0.44
N ALA A 134 2.42 -14.85 0.39
CA ALA A 134 3.18 -16.06 0.66
C ALA A 134 2.50 -17.04 1.63
N VAL A 135 1.42 -16.64 2.32
CA VAL A 135 0.67 -17.51 3.25
C VAL A 135 -0.72 -17.83 2.69
N PRO A 136 -1.37 -18.93 3.13
CA PRO A 136 -2.70 -19.27 2.65
C PRO A 136 -3.71 -18.14 2.86
N ILE A 137 -4.62 -17.92 1.91
CA ILE A 137 -5.57 -16.79 1.90
C ILE A 137 -6.33 -16.61 3.24
N LYS A 138 -6.74 -17.71 3.88
CA LYS A 138 -7.42 -17.66 5.18
C LYS A 138 -6.54 -17.04 6.27
N GLU A 139 -5.27 -17.40 6.31
CA GLU A 139 -4.30 -16.85 7.25
C GLU A 139 -3.98 -15.40 6.90
N ASN A 140 -3.75 -15.10 5.62
CA ASN A 140 -3.55 -13.75 5.11
C ASN A 140 -4.67 -12.82 5.60
N LEU A 141 -5.92 -13.15 5.32
CA LEU A 141 -7.07 -12.32 5.66
C LEU A 141 -7.35 -12.25 7.17
N THR A 142 -6.97 -13.28 7.94
CA THR A 142 -7.02 -13.23 9.41
C THR A 142 -6.07 -12.17 9.96
N ILE A 143 -4.85 -12.13 9.42
CA ILE A 143 -3.85 -11.11 9.80
C ILE A 143 -4.27 -9.74 9.28
N ALA A 144 -4.77 -9.65 8.04
CA ALA A 144 -5.25 -8.40 7.44
C ALA A 144 -6.37 -7.77 8.29
N ALA A 145 -7.35 -8.54 8.76
CA ALA A 145 -8.43 -8.04 9.61
C ALA A 145 -7.90 -7.48 10.95
N GLU A 146 -6.93 -8.17 11.57
CA GLU A 146 -6.26 -7.71 12.80
C GLU A 146 -5.49 -6.41 12.58
N LEU A 147 -4.75 -6.30 11.48
CA LEU A 147 -4.01 -5.09 11.12
C LEU A 147 -4.94 -3.94 10.72
N LEU A 148 -6.07 -4.23 10.07
CA LEU A 148 -7.05 -3.23 9.65
C LEU A 148 -7.67 -2.54 10.88
N GLU A 149 -8.02 -3.30 11.91
CA GLU A 149 -8.52 -2.75 13.17
C GLU A 149 -7.51 -1.78 13.80
N ARG A 150 -6.22 -2.14 13.83
CA ARG A 150 -5.14 -1.27 14.32
C ARG A 150 -4.93 -0.04 13.45
N ALA A 151 -4.97 -0.21 12.13
CA ALA A 151 -4.79 0.86 11.16
C ALA A 151 -5.92 1.89 11.31
N VAL A 152 -7.17 1.45 11.43
CA VAL A 152 -8.32 2.32 11.69
C VAL A 152 -8.15 3.10 12.99
N ALA A 153 -7.74 2.43 14.08
CA ALA A 153 -7.49 3.10 15.36
C ALA A 153 -6.36 4.15 15.27
N ALA A 154 -5.43 3.99 14.34
CA ALA A 154 -4.33 4.91 14.05
C ALA A 154 -4.63 5.90 12.91
N LYS A 155 -5.86 5.95 12.38
CA LYS A 155 -6.25 6.76 11.20
C LYS A 155 -5.41 6.47 9.94
N ILE A 156 -5.03 5.21 9.74
CA ILE A 156 -4.19 4.72 8.63
C ILE A 156 -5.02 3.82 7.72
N ILE A 157 -4.77 3.90 6.42
CA ILE A 157 -5.31 2.97 5.42
C ILE A 157 -4.41 1.72 5.35
N LEU A 158 -4.99 0.53 5.40
CA LEU A 158 -4.23 -0.71 5.17
C LEU A 158 -4.19 -1.03 3.67
N GLU A 159 -3.05 -1.41 3.13
CA GLU A 159 -2.97 -2.08 1.83
C GLU A 159 -2.78 -3.57 2.06
N VAL A 160 -3.49 -4.41 1.31
CA VAL A 160 -3.48 -5.87 1.47
C VAL A 160 -3.23 -6.50 0.11
N GLU A 161 -2.31 -7.46 0.06
CA GLU A 161 -2.07 -8.25 -1.15
C GLU A 161 -2.81 -9.60 -1.13
N ILE A 162 -3.44 -9.96 -2.25
CA ILE A 162 -4.02 -11.28 -2.51
C ILE A 162 -3.57 -11.83 -3.87
N GLY A 163 -3.38 -13.16 -3.93
CA GLY A 163 -2.66 -13.81 -5.02
C GLY A 163 -1.17 -13.92 -4.70
N VAL A 164 -0.35 -14.36 -5.67
CA VAL A 164 1.11 -14.41 -5.54
C VAL A 164 1.72 -13.51 -6.60
N VAL A 165 2.54 -12.52 -6.22
CA VAL A 165 3.33 -11.72 -7.17
C VAL A 165 4.53 -12.54 -7.64
N GLY A 166 4.88 -12.42 -8.93
CA GLY A 166 6.07 -13.04 -9.49
C GLY A 166 7.27 -12.09 -9.47
N GLY A 167 8.48 -12.63 -9.63
CA GLY A 167 9.69 -11.83 -9.81
C GLY A 167 10.55 -11.78 -8.55
N GLU A 168 11.42 -10.78 -8.46
CA GLU A 168 12.34 -10.62 -7.32
C GLU A 168 12.09 -9.28 -6.61
N GLU A 169 11.90 -9.33 -5.29
CA GLU A 169 11.82 -8.15 -4.43
C GLU A 169 12.61 -8.34 -3.14
N ASP A 170 13.46 -7.38 -2.78
CA ASP A 170 14.30 -7.41 -1.57
C ASP A 170 15.05 -8.75 -1.36
N GLY A 171 15.41 -9.44 -2.45
CA GLY A 171 16.12 -10.74 -2.47
C GLY A 171 15.22 -11.98 -2.33
N VAL A 172 13.90 -11.82 -2.40
CA VAL A 172 12.91 -12.91 -2.43
C VAL A 172 12.47 -13.12 -3.88
N GLU A 173 12.71 -14.32 -4.42
CA GLU A 173 12.24 -14.72 -5.75
C GLU A 173 10.93 -15.51 -5.68
N ALA A 174 9.96 -15.14 -6.51
CA ALA A 174 8.72 -15.86 -6.72
C ALA A 174 8.60 -16.35 -8.16
N GLU A 175 8.25 -17.64 -8.33
CA GLU A 175 8.08 -18.25 -9.64
C GLU A 175 6.91 -17.63 -10.42
N ILE A 176 7.15 -17.34 -11.71
CA ILE A 176 6.13 -16.89 -12.65
C ILE A 176 5.27 -18.10 -13.04
N ASN A 177 4.08 -18.23 -12.45
CA ASN A 177 3.14 -19.33 -12.72
C ASN A 177 1.66 -18.87 -12.67
N ASP A 178 0.71 -19.79 -12.78
CA ASP A 178 -0.73 -19.46 -12.80
C ASP A 178 -1.24 -18.78 -11.51
N LYS A 179 -0.48 -18.82 -10.40
CA LYS A 179 -0.82 -18.11 -9.15
C LYS A 179 -0.64 -16.58 -9.24
N LEU A 180 -0.15 -16.08 -10.38
CA LEU A 180 -0.07 -14.66 -10.72
C LEU A 180 -1.42 -14.00 -10.97
N TYR A 181 -2.51 -14.76 -11.01
CA TYR A 181 -3.85 -14.24 -11.24
C TYR A 181 -4.73 -14.57 -10.03
N THR A 182 -5.19 -13.54 -9.32
CA THR A 182 -6.12 -13.65 -8.21
C THR A 182 -7.41 -14.36 -8.64
N SER A 183 -7.88 -15.29 -7.80
CA SER A 183 -9.10 -16.05 -8.07
C SER A 183 -10.37 -15.28 -7.67
N PRO A 184 -11.54 -15.55 -8.29
CA PRO A 184 -12.82 -15.07 -7.81
C PRO A 184 -13.07 -15.39 -6.33
N GLU A 185 -12.67 -16.58 -5.89
CA GLU A 185 -12.81 -17.03 -4.50
C GLU A 185 -12.01 -16.17 -3.51
N ASP A 186 -10.81 -15.72 -3.90
CA ASP A 186 -10.01 -14.83 -3.06
C ASP A 186 -10.66 -13.44 -2.93
N PHE A 187 -11.27 -12.92 -4.00
CA PHE A 187 -12.06 -11.68 -3.94
C PHE A 187 -13.26 -11.81 -3.00
N GLU A 188 -14.00 -12.93 -3.09
CA GLU A 188 -15.10 -13.20 -2.17
C GLU A 188 -14.63 -13.28 -0.72
N ALA A 189 -13.55 -14.04 -0.46
CA ALA A 189 -12.98 -14.18 0.87
C ALA A 189 -12.55 -12.84 1.46
N THR A 190 -11.98 -11.96 0.62
CA THR A 190 -11.55 -10.61 1.03
C THR A 190 -12.74 -9.77 1.50
N VAL A 191 -13.85 -9.79 0.75
CA VAL A 191 -15.10 -9.11 1.15
C VAL A 191 -15.65 -9.69 2.45
N ASP A 192 -15.64 -11.02 2.62
CA ASP A 192 -16.11 -11.66 3.85
C ASP A 192 -15.29 -11.26 5.08
N ALA A 193 -13.97 -11.11 4.91
CA ALA A 193 -13.05 -10.83 6.01
C ALA A 193 -12.96 -9.33 6.35
N LEU A 194 -12.92 -8.46 5.34
CA LEU A 194 -12.60 -7.04 5.51
C LEU A 194 -13.78 -6.11 5.22
N GLY A 195 -14.84 -6.59 4.57
CA GLY A 195 -15.93 -5.75 4.07
C GLY A 195 -15.52 -4.94 2.83
N ALA A 196 -16.20 -3.84 2.58
CA ALA A 196 -15.96 -2.94 1.44
C ALA A 196 -15.61 -1.50 1.86
N GLY A 197 -15.09 -1.33 3.07
CA GLY A 197 -14.66 -0.06 3.65
C GLY A 197 -15.36 0.32 4.95
N GLU A 198 -16.49 -0.33 5.29
CA GLU A 198 -17.25 -0.08 6.51
C GLU A 198 -16.53 -0.50 7.79
N ASN A 199 -15.62 -1.49 7.70
CA ASN A 199 -14.77 -1.92 8.81
C ASN A 199 -13.43 -1.17 8.86
N GLY A 200 -13.18 -0.29 7.90
CA GLY A 200 -11.90 0.37 7.68
C GLY A 200 -11.58 0.44 6.19
N LYS A 201 -11.03 1.58 5.75
CA LYS A 201 -10.61 1.75 4.37
C LYS A 201 -9.33 0.94 4.13
N TYR A 202 -9.34 0.12 3.09
CA TYR A 202 -8.17 -0.62 2.62
C TYR A 202 -7.99 -0.48 1.11
N LEU A 203 -6.74 -0.63 0.68
CA LEU A 203 -6.34 -0.81 -0.72
C LEU A 203 -6.08 -2.29 -0.96
N LEU A 204 -6.36 -2.76 -2.18
CA LEU A 204 -6.20 -4.16 -2.55
C LEU A 204 -5.21 -4.32 -3.70
N ALA A 205 -4.05 -4.91 -3.42
CA ALA A 205 -3.13 -5.41 -4.43
C ALA A 205 -3.61 -6.81 -4.85
N ALA A 206 -4.36 -6.88 -5.94
CA ALA A 206 -4.81 -8.16 -6.51
C ALA A 206 -3.95 -8.48 -7.73
N THR A 207 -3.26 -9.62 -7.71
CA THR A 207 -2.35 -9.98 -8.79
C THR A 207 -3.11 -10.32 -10.08
N PHE A 208 -2.63 -9.75 -11.20
CA PHE A 208 -3.24 -9.93 -12.52
C PHE A 208 -2.18 -10.21 -13.59
N GLY A 209 -1.09 -10.86 -13.20
CA GLY A 209 0.09 -11.09 -14.04
C GLY A 209 1.23 -10.10 -13.80
N ASN A 210 1.11 -9.19 -12.83
CA ASN A 210 2.17 -8.25 -12.46
C ASN A 210 3.38 -8.98 -11.86
N VAL A 211 4.57 -8.46 -12.15
CA VAL A 211 5.85 -9.05 -11.77
C VAL A 211 6.77 -7.91 -11.34
N HIS A 212 7.46 -8.06 -10.21
CA HIS A 212 8.45 -7.07 -9.75
C HIS A 212 9.73 -7.13 -10.59
N GLY A 213 10.19 -5.95 -11.01
CA GLY A 213 11.38 -5.77 -11.83
C GLY A 213 11.09 -5.44 -13.30
N VAL A 214 12.15 -5.32 -14.10
CA VAL A 214 12.06 -4.93 -15.51
C VAL A 214 12.45 -6.10 -16.40
N TYR A 215 11.48 -6.64 -17.13
CA TYR A 215 11.67 -7.75 -18.06
C TYR A 215 11.64 -7.28 -19.52
N LYS A 216 12.15 -8.11 -20.43
CA LYS A 216 12.05 -7.84 -21.86
C LYS A 216 10.57 -7.72 -22.27
N PRO A 217 10.22 -6.80 -23.18
CA PRO A 217 8.85 -6.68 -23.69
C PRO A 217 8.30 -8.02 -24.17
N GLY A 218 7.10 -8.37 -23.70
CA GLY A 218 6.40 -9.62 -24.03
C GLY A 218 6.61 -10.77 -23.03
N ASN A 219 7.53 -10.66 -22.07
CA ASN A 219 7.73 -11.71 -21.05
C ASN A 219 6.67 -11.71 -19.95
N VAL A 220 6.11 -10.54 -19.65
CA VAL A 220 5.05 -10.36 -18.65
C VAL A 220 3.71 -10.24 -19.37
N VAL A 221 2.76 -11.10 -19.01
CA VAL A 221 1.42 -11.13 -19.61
C VAL A 221 0.42 -10.63 -18.57
N LEU A 222 0.10 -9.35 -18.65
CA LEU A 222 -0.91 -8.73 -17.79
C LEU A 222 -2.32 -9.07 -18.29
N LYS A 223 -3.23 -9.33 -17.35
CA LYS A 223 -4.67 -9.56 -17.60
C LYS A 223 -5.53 -8.61 -16.76
N PRO A 224 -5.64 -7.32 -17.12
CA PRO A 224 -6.45 -6.35 -16.37
C PRO A 224 -7.92 -6.76 -16.20
N GLU A 225 -8.43 -7.66 -17.04
CA GLU A 225 -9.74 -8.28 -16.89
C GLU A 225 -9.96 -9.00 -15.55
N VAL A 226 -8.89 -9.45 -14.87
CA VAL A 226 -8.96 -10.01 -13.51
C VAL A 226 -9.45 -8.97 -12.51
N LEU A 227 -9.01 -7.71 -12.64
CA LEU A 227 -9.48 -6.61 -11.79
C LEU A 227 -10.95 -6.28 -12.07
N ALA A 228 -11.35 -6.30 -13.35
CA ALA A 228 -12.75 -6.14 -13.73
C ALA A 228 -13.62 -7.27 -13.14
N GLU A 229 -13.12 -8.50 -13.10
CA GLU A 229 -13.79 -9.63 -12.45
C GLU A 229 -13.94 -9.41 -10.95
N GLY A 230 -12.88 -9.01 -10.26
CA GLY A 230 -12.93 -8.73 -8.82
C GLY A 230 -14.01 -7.71 -8.45
N GLN A 231 -14.18 -6.64 -9.23
CA GLN A 231 -15.27 -5.67 -9.00
C GLN A 231 -16.65 -6.30 -9.16
N ARG A 232 -16.85 -7.16 -10.18
CA ARG A 232 -18.14 -7.85 -10.41
C ARG A 232 -18.46 -8.83 -9.29
N VAL A 233 -17.48 -9.63 -8.87
CA VAL A 233 -17.59 -10.59 -7.77
C VAL A 233 -17.98 -9.87 -6.48
N ALA A 234 -17.25 -8.82 -6.11
CA ALA A 234 -17.56 -8.04 -4.91
C ALA A 234 -18.94 -7.37 -5.00
N ALA A 235 -19.29 -6.77 -6.14
CA ALA A 235 -20.60 -6.12 -6.31
C ALA A 235 -21.75 -7.13 -6.17
N ALA A 236 -21.64 -8.32 -6.78
CA ALA A 236 -22.62 -9.38 -6.66
C ALA A 236 -22.77 -9.87 -5.21
N LYS A 237 -21.64 -10.10 -4.53
CA LYS A 237 -21.60 -10.56 -3.14
C LYS A 237 -22.21 -9.55 -2.16
N LEU A 238 -22.01 -8.26 -2.40
CA LEU A 238 -22.54 -7.16 -1.59
C LEU A 238 -23.97 -6.76 -1.99
N GLY A 239 -24.55 -7.37 -3.04
CA GLY A 239 -25.87 -7.00 -3.55
C GLY A 239 -25.94 -5.60 -4.15
N LEU A 240 -24.84 -5.09 -4.69
CA LEU A 240 -24.73 -3.76 -5.27
C LEU A 240 -25.14 -3.74 -6.76
N PRO A 241 -25.56 -2.57 -7.30
CA PRO A 241 -25.90 -2.45 -8.71
C PRO A 241 -24.74 -2.81 -9.64
N GLU A 242 -25.06 -3.31 -10.83
CA GLU A 242 -24.08 -3.57 -11.89
C GLU A 242 -23.27 -2.31 -12.22
N GLY A 243 -21.95 -2.46 -12.38
CA GLY A 243 -21.02 -1.34 -12.60
C GLY A 243 -20.54 -0.65 -11.32
N SER A 244 -21.01 -1.09 -10.14
CA SER A 244 -20.40 -0.70 -8.86
C SER A 244 -18.93 -1.13 -8.82
N LYS A 245 -18.10 -0.33 -8.13
CA LYS A 245 -16.68 -0.59 -7.95
C LYS A 245 -16.34 -0.67 -6.46
N PRO A 246 -16.61 -1.78 -5.76
CA PRO A 246 -16.36 -1.86 -4.32
C PRO A 246 -14.89 -1.73 -3.95
N PHE A 247 -13.98 -2.39 -4.67
CA PHE A 247 -12.55 -2.37 -4.35
C PHE A 247 -11.83 -1.10 -4.81
N ASP A 248 -10.86 -0.67 -4.02
CA ASP A 248 -9.82 0.31 -4.37
C ASP A 248 -8.53 -0.46 -4.71
N PHE A 249 -8.24 -0.65 -6.01
CA PHE A 249 -7.07 -1.42 -6.43
C PHE A 249 -5.79 -0.58 -6.49
N VAL A 250 -4.66 -1.26 -6.27
CA VAL A 250 -3.29 -0.82 -6.57
C VAL A 250 -2.64 -1.82 -7.53
N PHE A 251 -1.68 -1.37 -8.33
CA PHE A 251 -1.04 -2.17 -9.39
C PHE A 251 0.30 -1.59 -9.85
#